data_AF-A0AA39IIV8-F1
#
_entry.id   AF-A0AA39IIV8-F1
#
_cell.length_a   1.000
_cell.length_b   1.000
_cell.length_c   1.000
_cell.angle_alpha   90.00
_cell.angle_beta   90.00
_cell.angle_gamma   90.00
#
_symmetry.space_group_name_H-M   'P 1'
#
loop_
_entity.id
_entity.type
_entity.pdbx_description
1 polymer ?
#
loop_
_entity_poly.entity_id
_entity_poly.type
_entity_poly.pdbx_seq_one_letter_code
_entity_poly.pdbx_strand_id
1 'polypeptide(L)'
;MADRLRNCMSTFSLERAKVFVMIRDGATSMIKMSSILGIDSGHCFAHLLQLAVKDGLVTFPSAKSLVETMKTIVRKMRKSGRDKDEFKQCLIDCNLAERLLLPCIDIRWSSMYNMLLRFQENQRAIEIFLIDHSRYPHLTHSD
;
A
#
# COMPACT_ATOMS: atom_id res chain seq x y z
N MET A 1 -3.33 3.37 -27.42
CA MET A 1 -4.03 2.68 -26.31
C MET A 1 -5.50 2.46 -26.63
N ALA A 2 -6.21 3.48 -27.10
CA ALA A 2 -7.56 3.35 -27.64
C ALA A 2 -7.69 2.24 -28.69
N ASP A 3 -6.79 2.16 -29.68
CA ASP A 3 -6.85 1.11 -30.71
C ASP A 3 -6.69 -0.30 -30.12
N ARG A 4 -5.84 -0.46 -29.10
CA ARG A 4 -5.68 -1.74 -28.39
C ARG A 4 -6.97 -2.14 -27.68
N LEU A 5 -7.64 -1.17 -27.03
CA LEU A 5 -8.92 -1.45 -26.38
C LEU A 5 -10.02 -1.77 -27.40
N ARG A 6 -10.08 -1.05 -28.54
CA ARG A 6 -11.02 -1.40 -29.63
C ARG A 6 -10.77 -2.80 -30.17
N ASN A 7 -9.51 -3.17 -30.37
CA ASN A 7 -9.16 -4.50 -30.83
C ASN A 7 -9.59 -5.57 -29.82
N CYS A 8 -9.32 -5.37 -28.52
CA CYS A 8 -9.84 -6.26 -27.48
C CYS A 8 -11.37 -6.37 -27.51
N MET A 9 -12.08 -5.23 -27.57
CA MET A 9 -13.54 -5.23 -27.66
C MET A 9 -14.03 -6.04 -28.86
N SER A 10 -13.41 -5.87 -30.04
CA SER A 10 -13.70 -6.64 -31.24
C SER A 10 -13.44 -8.14 -31.04
N THR A 11 -12.29 -8.51 -30.48
CA THR A 11 -11.94 -9.91 -30.17
C THR A 11 -12.98 -10.60 -29.29
N PHE A 12 -13.57 -9.88 -28.33
CA PHE A 12 -14.60 -10.41 -27.45
C PHE A 12 -16.03 -10.14 -27.93
N SER A 13 -16.23 -9.68 -29.17
CA SER A 13 -17.54 -9.33 -29.73
C SER A 13 -18.33 -8.33 -28.85
N LEU A 14 -17.61 -7.44 -28.16
CA LEU A 14 -18.14 -6.37 -27.34
C LEU A 14 -18.37 -5.13 -28.20
N GLU A 15 -19.57 -5.02 -28.74
CA GLU A 15 -20.01 -3.82 -29.46
C GLU A 15 -19.97 -2.59 -28.54
N ARG A 16 -19.62 -1.43 -29.11
CA ARG A 16 -19.59 -0.15 -28.39
C ARG A 16 -20.89 0.12 -27.63
N ALA A 17 -22.04 -0.17 -28.24
CA ALA A 17 -23.37 0.04 -27.66
C ALA A 17 -23.64 -0.77 -26.39
N LYS A 18 -22.91 -1.89 -26.19
CA LYS A 18 -23.03 -2.73 -25.00
C LYS A 18 -22.21 -2.22 -23.80
N VAL A 19 -21.34 -1.23 -24.03
CA VAL A 19 -20.50 -0.65 -22.98
C VAL A 19 -21.12 0.66 -22.52
N PHE A 20 -21.68 0.68 -21.31
CA PHE A 20 -22.31 1.89 -20.78
C PHE A 20 -21.28 2.90 -20.26
N VAL A 21 -20.36 2.43 -19.42
CA VAL A 21 -19.34 3.27 -18.76
C VAL A 21 -18.02 2.54 -18.65
N MET A 22 -16.92 3.27 -18.70
CA MET A 22 -15.58 2.76 -18.42
C MET A 22 -15.06 3.31 -17.08
N ILE A 23 -14.64 2.42 -16.18
CA ILE A 23 -13.96 2.80 -14.94
C ILE A 23 -12.45 2.79 -15.18
N ARG A 24 -11.79 3.91 -14.94
CA ARG A 24 -10.38 4.13 -15.25
C ARG A 24 -9.61 4.78 -14.10
N ASP A 25 -8.29 4.74 -14.13
CA ASP A 25 -7.46 5.49 -13.16
C ASP A 25 -7.42 6.99 -13.48
N GLY A 26 -6.75 7.79 -12.65
CA GLY A 26 -6.67 9.24 -12.81
C GLY A 26 -5.85 9.73 -14.01
N ALA A 27 -5.19 8.84 -14.77
CA ALA A 27 -4.21 9.25 -15.76
C ALA A 27 -4.84 9.99 -16.95
N THR A 28 -4.21 11.09 -17.38
CA THR A 28 -4.65 11.90 -18.52
C THR A 28 -4.76 11.10 -19.81
N SER A 29 -3.89 10.09 -19.98
CA SER A 29 -3.94 9.13 -21.09
C SER A 29 -5.22 8.29 -21.09
N MET A 30 -5.72 7.89 -19.92
CA MET A 30 -6.96 7.12 -19.78
C MET A 30 -8.19 8.00 -20.04
N ILE A 31 -8.15 9.26 -19.61
CA ILE A 31 -9.19 10.26 -19.92
C ILE A 31 -9.28 10.45 -21.43
N LYS A 32 -8.13 10.72 -22.08
CA LYS A 32 -8.08 10.92 -23.54
C LYS A 32 -8.55 9.68 -24.30
N MET A 33 -8.20 8.49 -23.81
CA MET A 33 -8.68 7.23 -24.40
C MET A 33 -10.21 7.11 -24.35
N SER A 34 -10.83 7.42 -23.20
CA SER A 34 -12.30 7.38 -23.06
C SER A 34 -12.99 8.31 -24.07
N SER A 35 -12.46 9.52 -24.23
CA SER A 35 -12.95 10.52 -25.18
C SER A 35 -12.80 10.05 -26.63
N ILE A 36 -11.63 9.50 -27.01
CA ILE A 36 -11.39 8.96 -28.37
C ILE A 36 -12.33 7.79 -28.70
N LEU A 37 -12.74 7.02 -27.70
CA LEU A 37 -13.63 5.87 -27.87
C LEU A 37 -15.13 6.25 -27.78
N GLY A 38 -15.45 7.51 -27.46
CA GLY A 38 -16.83 7.93 -27.21
C GLY A 38 -17.48 7.15 -26.06
N ILE A 39 -16.70 6.81 -25.03
CA ILE A 39 -17.17 6.08 -23.84
C ILE A 39 -17.19 7.00 -22.65
N ASP A 40 -18.36 7.16 -22.05
CA ASP A 40 -18.50 7.81 -20.75
C ASP A 40 -17.59 7.10 -19.74
N SER A 41 -16.85 7.89 -18.95
CA SER A 41 -15.91 7.29 -18.00
C SER A 41 -16.00 7.88 -16.61
N GLY A 42 -15.87 6.99 -15.64
CA GLY A 42 -15.77 7.30 -14.22
C GLY A 42 -14.35 7.10 -13.72
N HIS A 43 -13.96 7.91 -12.73
CA HIS A 43 -12.72 7.69 -12.01
C HIS A 43 -12.90 6.54 -11.01
N CYS A 44 -11.98 5.57 -11.03
CA CYS A 44 -11.96 4.45 -10.11
C CYS A 44 -11.90 4.92 -8.66
N PHE A 45 -12.91 4.57 -7.86
CA PHE A 45 -12.99 4.96 -6.46
C PHE A 45 -11.80 4.47 -5.63
N ALA A 46 -11.32 3.25 -5.88
CA ALA A 46 -10.15 2.72 -5.18
C ALA A 46 -8.87 3.54 -5.47
N HIS A 47 -8.74 4.09 -6.69
CA HIS A 47 -7.65 4.99 -7.05
C HIS A 47 -7.84 6.38 -6.41
N LEU A 48 -9.06 6.91 -6.38
CA LEU A 48 -9.38 8.15 -5.68
C LEU A 48 -9.04 8.06 -4.19
N LEU A 49 -9.43 6.97 -3.52
CA LEU A 49 -9.10 6.75 -2.11
C LEU A 49 -7.58 6.66 -1.90
N GLN A 50 -6.86 6.00 -2.81
CA GLN A 50 -5.40 5.97 -2.78
C GLN A 50 -4.79 7.37 -2.86
N LEU A 51 -5.30 8.24 -3.74
CA LEU A 51 -4.84 9.62 -3.86
C LEU A 51 -5.15 10.41 -2.59
N ALA A 52 -6.39 10.34 -2.09
CA ALA A 52 -6.80 11.03 -0.86
C ALA A 52 -5.93 10.64 0.35
N VAL A 53 -5.60 9.35 0.51
CA VAL A 53 -4.71 8.89 1.58
C VAL A 53 -3.29 9.42 1.40
N LYS A 54 -2.76 9.44 0.17
CA LYS A 54 -1.42 10.00 -0.12
C LYS A 54 -1.38 11.50 0.16
N ASP A 55 -2.37 12.24 -0.29
CA ASP A 55 -2.48 13.68 -0.06
C ASP A 55 -2.65 14.00 1.42
N GLY A 56 -3.44 13.19 2.15
CA GLY A 56 -3.54 13.25 3.60
C GLY A 56 -2.18 13.11 4.27
N LEU A 57 -1.38 12.09 3.94
CA LEU A 57 -0.03 11.94 4.50
C LEU A 57 0.88 13.12 4.17
N VAL A 58 0.80 13.70 2.98
CA VAL A 58 1.56 14.93 2.64
C VAL A 58 1.14 16.10 3.53
N THR A 59 -0.15 16.19 3.85
CA THR A 59 -0.73 17.24 4.70
C THR A 59 -0.37 17.08 6.18
N PHE A 60 -0.05 15.86 6.63
CA PHE A 60 0.36 15.56 8.01
C PHE A 60 1.81 15.03 8.06
N PRO A 61 2.83 15.91 8.08
CA PRO A 61 4.24 15.51 8.00
C PRO A 61 4.69 14.54 9.10
N SER A 62 4.17 14.67 10.32
CA SER A 62 4.46 13.74 11.43
C SER A 62 3.99 12.32 11.10
N ALA A 63 2.73 12.16 10.66
CA ALA A 63 2.18 10.88 10.26
C ALA A 63 2.96 10.27 9.08
N LYS A 64 3.36 11.10 8.10
CA LYS A 64 4.21 10.64 6.99
C LYS A 64 5.57 10.16 7.47
N SER A 65 6.22 10.90 8.37
CA SER A 65 7.51 10.52 8.95
C SER A 65 7.41 9.19 9.69
N LEU A 66 6.37 9.02 10.51
CA LEU A 66 6.10 7.78 11.23
C LEU A 66 5.92 6.58 10.29
N VAL A 67 5.10 6.73 9.25
CA VAL A 67 4.86 5.68 8.25
C VAL A 67 6.17 5.29 7.54
N GLU A 68 7.03 6.25 7.19
CA GLU A 68 8.32 5.97 6.56
C GLU A 68 9.34 5.31 7.51
N THR A 69 9.30 5.67 8.79
CA THR A 69 10.06 4.97 9.85
C THR A 69 9.61 3.51 9.97
N MET A 70 8.30 3.27 10.07
CA MET A 70 7.73 1.92 10.11
C MET A 70 8.10 1.11 8.86
N LYS A 71 7.96 1.69 7.66
CA LYS A 71 8.40 1.05 6.40
C LYS A 71 9.87 0.65 6.46
N THR A 72 10.73 1.51 7.01
CA THR A 72 12.16 1.24 7.14
C THR A 72 12.43 0.07 8.09
N ILE A 73 11.77 0.02 9.25
CA ILE A 73 11.86 -1.11 10.19
C ILE A 73 11.46 -2.40 9.49
N VAL A 74 10.28 -2.43 8.88
CA VAL A 74 9.77 -3.61 8.17
C VAL A 74 10.73 -4.06 7.09
N ARG A 75 11.24 -3.14 6.27
CA ARG A 75 12.19 -3.46 5.18
C ARG A 75 13.49 -4.07 5.70
N LYS A 76 14.08 -3.50 6.76
CA LYS A 76 15.34 -3.99 7.34
C LYS A 76 15.15 -5.36 7.96
N MET A 77 14.10 -5.55 8.76
CA MET A 77 13.77 -6.82 9.42
C MET A 77 13.52 -7.91 8.40
N ARG A 78 12.75 -7.62 7.33
CA ARG A 78 12.46 -8.61 6.30
C ARG A 78 13.68 -9.01 5.45
N LYS A 79 14.76 -8.23 5.45
CA LYS A 79 15.98 -8.53 4.68
C LYS A 79 16.91 -9.48 5.42
N SER A 80 16.95 -9.44 6.75
CA SER A 80 17.83 -10.27 7.57
C SER A 80 17.10 -11.55 8.01
N GLY A 81 17.68 -12.73 7.75
CA GLY A 81 17.15 -14.00 8.27
C GLY A 81 17.22 -14.04 9.79
N ARG A 82 18.38 -13.64 10.34
CA ARG A 82 18.62 -13.57 11.78
C ARG A 82 17.60 -12.68 12.50
N ASP A 83 17.37 -11.47 12.00
CA ASP A 83 16.44 -10.52 12.64
C ASP A 83 15.00 -11.02 12.61
N LYS A 84 14.62 -11.82 11.59
CA LYS A 84 13.30 -12.45 11.57
C LYS A 84 13.18 -13.50 12.65
N ASP A 85 14.20 -14.31 12.84
CA ASP A 85 14.17 -15.40 13.81
C ASP A 85 14.22 -14.84 15.24
N GLU A 86 15.03 -13.81 15.50
CA GLU A 86 15.02 -13.06 16.76
C GLU A 86 13.66 -12.38 17.00
N PHE A 87 13.08 -11.73 15.98
CA PHE A 87 11.75 -11.12 16.13
C PHE A 87 10.64 -12.14 16.40
N LYS A 88 10.72 -13.36 15.84
CA LYS A 88 9.80 -14.45 16.21
C LYS A 88 9.92 -14.82 17.67
N GLN A 89 11.14 -14.86 18.21
CA GLN A 89 11.33 -15.09 19.64
C GLN A 89 10.66 -13.99 20.46
N CYS A 90 10.81 -12.71 20.08
CA CYS A 90 10.10 -11.61 20.73
C CYS A 90 8.57 -11.76 20.66
N LEU A 91 8.02 -12.26 19.55
CA LEU A 91 6.58 -12.54 19.43
C LEU A 91 6.13 -13.63 20.41
N ILE A 92 6.89 -14.72 20.52
CA ILE A 92 6.63 -15.83 21.44
C ILE A 92 6.68 -15.34 22.90
N ASP A 93 7.73 -14.58 23.26
CA ASP A 93 7.91 -14.04 24.61
C ASP A 93 6.80 -13.06 25.01
N CYS A 94 6.21 -12.38 24.02
CA CYS A 94 5.04 -11.51 24.22
C CYS A 94 3.69 -12.26 24.18
N ASN A 95 3.69 -13.57 23.96
CA ASN A 95 2.49 -14.38 23.73
C ASN A 95 1.61 -13.85 22.57
N LEU A 96 2.25 -13.39 21.50
CA LEU A 96 1.61 -12.89 20.29
C LEU A 96 1.64 -13.97 19.20
N ALA A 97 0.72 -13.87 18.24
CA ALA A 97 0.75 -14.72 17.06
C ALA A 97 2.07 -14.51 16.30
N GLU A 98 2.70 -15.59 15.85
CA GLU A 98 3.98 -15.60 15.11
C GLU A 98 3.84 -15.07 13.66
N ARG A 99 3.24 -13.89 13.50
CA ARG A 99 2.99 -13.24 12.22
C ARG A 99 4.02 -12.13 12.04
N LEU A 100 4.97 -12.34 11.13
CA LEU A 100 5.97 -11.32 10.78
C LEU A 100 5.34 -10.04 10.22
N LEU A 101 6.12 -8.95 10.25
CA LEU A 101 5.68 -7.66 9.71
C LEU A 101 5.42 -7.70 8.19
N LEU A 102 4.39 -6.97 7.77
CA LEU A 102 3.95 -6.90 6.38
C LEU A 102 4.57 -5.69 5.66
N PRO A 103 5.11 -5.85 4.45
CA PRO A 103 5.64 -4.72 3.69
C PRO A 103 4.51 -3.83 3.16
N CYS A 104 4.74 -2.52 3.14
CA CYS A 104 3.93 -1.59 2.36
C CYS A 104 4.37 -1.63 0.89
N ILE A 105 3.41 -1.76 -0.03
CA ILE A 105 3.63 -1.71 -1.48
C ILE A 105 2.98 -0.41 -1.98
N ASP A 106 3.78 0.54 -2.44
CA ASP A 106 3.36 1.95 -2.73
C ASP A 106 2.31 2.14 -3.85
N ILE A 107 1.77 1.04 -4.36
CA ILE A 107 0.74 0.97 -5.39
C ILE A 107 -0.67 1.04 -4.77
N ARG A 108 -0.89 0.49 -3.56
CA ARG A 108 -2.24 0.38 -2.95
C ARG A 108 -2.25 0.73 -1.46
N TRP A 109 -3.18 1.59 -1.08
CA TRP A 109 -3.36 2.13 0.27
C TRP A 109 -3.65 1.02 1.28
N SER A 110 -4.30 -0.06 0.82
CA SER A 110 -4.59 -1.24 1.63
C SER A 110 -3.33 -1.93 2.14
N SER A 111 -2.23 -1.92 1.37
CA SER A 111 -0.97 -2.52 1.84
C SER A 111 -0.34 -1.71 2.99
N MET A 112 -0.45 -0.39 2.92
CA MET A 112 -0.03 0.50 4.01
C MET A 112 -0.92 0.28 5.23
N TYR A 113 -2.24 0.25 5.06
CA TYR A 113 -3.18 -0.04 6.14
C TYR A 113 -2.88 -1.38 6.82
N ASN A 114 -2.67 -2.44 6.04
CA ASN A 114 -2.32 -3.77 6.58
C ASN A 114 -0.96 -3.79 7.28
N MET A 115 0.03 -3.03 6.77
CA MET A 115 1.31 -2.86 7.45
C MET A 115 1.11 -2.20 8.81
N LEU A 116 0.39 -1.08 8.87
CA LEU A 116 0.12 -0.34 10.10
C LEU A 116 -0.62 -1.21 11.12
N LEU A 117 -1.66 -1.92 10.68
CA LEU A 117 -2.41 -2.82 11.54
C LEU A 117 -1.54 -3.95 12.10
N ARG A 118 -0.73 -4.62 11.26
CA ARG A 118 0.21 -5.66 11.70
C ARG A 118 1.27 -5.09 12.65
N PHE A 119 1.72 -3.86 12.41
CA PHE A 119 2.70 -3.19 13.24
C PHE A 119 2.12 -2.93 14.64
N GLN A 120 0.89 -2.43 14.72
CA GLN A 120 0.17 -2.21 15.97
C GLN A 120 -0.09 -3.52 16.72
N GLU A 121 -0.57 -4.57 16.02
CA GLU A 121 -0.79 -5.91 16.61
C GLU A 121 0.49 -6.49 17.25
N ASN A 122 1.66 -6.15 16.70
CA ASN A 122 2.95 -6.65 17.14
C ASN A 122 3.77 -5.63 17.95
N GLN A 123 3.17 -4.51 18.37
CA GLN A 123 3.87 -3.34 18.92
C GLN A 123 4.84 -3.73 20.05
N ARG A 124 4.37 -4.50 21.03
CA ARG A 124 5.19 -4.90 22.18
C ARG A 124 6.43 -5.71 21.79
N ALA A 125 6.29 -6.64 20.83
CA ALA A 125 7.43 -7.41 20.34
C ALA A 125 8.39 -6.54 19.52
N ILE A 126 7.88 -5.54 18.80
CA ILE A 126 8.70 -4.57 18.07
C ILE A 126 9.51 -3.73 19.04
N GLU A 127 8.89 -3.20 20.10
CA GLU A 127 9.56 -2.39 21.13
C GLU A 127 10.73 -3.16 21.76
N ILE A 128 10.51 -4.41 22.20
CA ILE A 128 11.56 -5.28 22.74
C ILE A 128 12.67 -5.49 21.72
N PHE A 129 12.31 -5.87 20.48
CA PHE A 129 13.29 -6.09 19.43
C PHE A 129 14.15 -4.84 19.18
N LEU A 130 13.56 -3.64 19.18
CA LEU A 130 14.27 -2.40 18.89
C LEU A 130 15.22 -1.95 20.01
N ILE A 131 14.99 -2.34 21.27
CA ILE A 131 15.90 -2.04 22.39
C ILE A 131 17.30 -2.58 22.14
N ASP A 132 17.39 -3.82 21.64
CA ASP A 132 18.66 -4.49 21.37
C ASP A 132 19.26 -4.17 19.98
N HIS A 133 18.54 -3.38 19.17
CA HIS A 133 18.84 -3.18 17.76
C HIS A 133 19.01 -1.70 17.37
N SER A 134 20.06 -1.06 17.91
CA SER A 134 20.41 0.35 17.66
C SER A 134 20.58 0.74 16.18
N ARG A 135 20.77 -0.23 15.27
CA ARG A 135 20.81 0.01 13.83
C ARG A 135 19.44 0.34 13.23
N TYR A 136 18.34 0.04 13.91
CA TYR A 136 16.99 0.38 13.46
C TYR A 136 16.64 1.81 13.87
N PRO A 137 15.77 2.50 13.10
CA PRO A 137 15.27 3.79 13.55
C PRO A 137 14.44 3.62 14.83
N HIS A 138 14.57 4.57 15.75
CA HIS A 138 13.81 4.59 16.99
C HIS A 138 12.40 5.15 16.76
N LEU A 139 11.42 4.55 17.42
CA LEU A 139 10.07 5.12 17.56
C LEU A 139 10.08 5.95 18.85
N THR A 140 9.68 7.21 18.80
CA THR A 140 9.59 8.04 20.00
C THR A 140 8.19 7.93 20.60
N HIS A 141 8.03 8.10 21.92
CA HIS A 141 6.72 8.08 22.58
C HIS A 141 5.78 9.21 22.14
N SER A 142 6.28 10.16 21.34
CA SER A 142 5.56 11.27 20.72
C SER A 142 5.02 10.94 19.31
N ASP A 143 5.31 9.75 18.78
CA ASP A 143 4.81 9.23 17.51
C ASP A 143 3.62 8.27 17.69
#